data_AF-A0A5E4F2X0-F1
#
_entry.id   AF-A0A5E4F2X0-F1
#
_cell.length_a   1.000
_cell.length_b   1.000
_cell.length_c   1.000
_cell.angle_alpha   90.00
_cell.angle_beta   90.00
_cell.angle_gamma   90.00
#
_symmetry.space_group_name_H-M   'P 1'
#
loop_
_entity.id
_entity.type
_entity.pdbx_description
1 polymer ?
#
loop_
_entity_poly.entity_id
_entity_poly.type
_entity_poly.pdbx_seq_one_letter_code
_entity_poly.pdbx_strand_id
1 'polypeptide(L)'
;MAVFIAGDLRFCEYGGGMADCVNDRGQQVTLRAVESSGGDMTSNAEYIILVVDRRDEVDRRFPCIIVYTPDTVPEEDTISLVRRMKEQLDLPVLAIADSSPRSVKNFSLFVAGGCDIKWLGLRPSDVVALKMHPRS
;
A
#
# COMPACT_ATOMS: atom_id res chain seq x y z
N MET A 1 -8.19 -4.32 13.49
CA MET A 1 -8.41 -3.33 12.43
C MET A 1 -8.37 -4.02 11.08
N ALA A 2 -8.87 -3.40 10.01
CA ALA A 2 -8.81 -3.98 8.68
C ALA A 2 -8.35 -2.99 7.62
N VAL A 3 -7.46 -3.47 6.74
CA VAL A 3 -6.89 -2.73 5.60
C VAL A 3 -7.54 -3.23 4.32
N PHE A 4 -7.61 -2.41 3.28
CA PHE A 4 -8.16 -2.83 1.99
C PHE A 4 -7.01 -3.15 1.04
N ILE A 5 -6.99 -4.38 0.52
CA ILE A 5 -5.92 -4.88 -0.37
C ILE A 5 -6.55 -5.40 -1.66
N ALA A 6 -5.95 -5.09 -2.80
CA ALA A 6 -6.33 -5.63 -4.11
C ALA A 6 -5.10 -6.11 -4.86
N GLY A 7 -5.29 -6.96 -5.87
CA GLY A 7 -4.22 -7.41 -6.77
C GLY A 7 -3.61 -8.76 -6.39
N ASP A 8 -2.48 -9.10 -7.00
CA ASP A 8 -1.93 -10.46 -6.94
C ASP A 8 -1.25 -10.74 -5.58
N LEU A 9 -2.03 -11.10 -4.57
CA LEU A 9 -1.52 -11.50 -3.26
C LEU A 9 -2.36 -12.64 -2.68
N ARG A 10 -1.68 -13.70 -2.24
CA ARG A 10 -2.25 -14.74 -1.40
C ARG A 10 -1.40 -14.94 -0.18
N PHE A 11 -2.02 -15.11 0.98
CA PHE A 11 -1.30 -15.37 2.22
C PHE A 11 -2.14 -16.21 3.18
N CYS A 12 -1.47 -16.94 4.06
CA CYS A 12 -2.16 -17.68 5.11
C CYS A 12 -2.60 -16.74 6.23
N GLU A 13 -3.87 -16.80 6.60
CA GLU A 13 -4.44 -16.16 7.77
C GLU A 13 -4.21 -17.00 9.03
N TYR A 14 -4.25 -16.35 10.18
CA TYR A 14 -4.31 -17.01 11.47
C TYR A 14 -5.51 -17.97 11.53
N GLY A 15 -5.23 -19.25 11.84
CA GLY A 15 -6.23 -20.32 11.80
C GLY A 15 -6.18 -21.19 10.55
N GLY A 16 -5.24 -20.93 9.62
CA GLY A 16 -4.95 -21.80 8.47
C GLY A 16 -5.81 -21.57 7.23
N GLY A 17 -6.64 -20.53 7.24
CA GLY A 17 -7.36 -20.08 6.05
C GLY A 17 -6.41 -19.41 5.05
N MET A 18 -6.66 -19.56 3.75
CA MET A 18 -5.95 -18.80 2.72
C MET A 18 -6.77 -17.53 2.41
N ALA A 19 -6.18 -16.36 2.62
CA ALA A 19 -6.71 -15.12 2.07
C ALA A 19 -6.26 -14.98 0.62
N ASP A 20 -7.23 -14.90 -0.29
CA ASP A 20 -6.98 -14.62 -1.71
C ASP A 20 -7.43 -13.19 -2.04
N CYS A 21 -6.45 -12.30 -2.25
CA CYS A 21 -6.70 -10.91 -2.60
C CYS A 21 -6.71 -10.69 -4.12
N VAL A 22 -6.57 -11.76 -4.93
CA VAL A 22 -6.55 -11.71 -6.39
C VAL A 22 -7.94 -11.36 -6.91
N ASN A 23 -8.24 -10.08 -6.86
CA ASN A 23 -9.48 -9.52 -7.35
C ASN A 23 -9.30 -8.05 -7.71
N ASP A 24 -10.19 -7.60 -8.58
CA ASP A 24 -10.21 -6.22 -9.06
C ASP A 24 -10.91 -5.24 -8.11
N ARG A 25 -11.67 -5.76 -7.14
CA ARG A 25 -12.51 -4.92 -6.28
C ARG A 25 -11.82 -4.57 -4.97
N GLY A 26 -10.74 -5.26 -4.64
CA GLY A 26 -10.13 -5.31 -3.32
C GLY A 26 -10.97 -6.04 -2.28
N GLN A 27 -10.29 -6.55 -1.26
CA GLN A 27 -10.85 -7.21 -0.10
C GLN A 27 -10.40 -6.47 1.16
N GLN A 28 -11.30 -6.39 2.13
CA GLN A 28 -10.95 -5.96 3.48
C GLN A 28 -10.27 -7.11 4.22
N VAL A 29 -9.01 -6.92 4.61
CA VAL A 29 -8.17 -7.89 5.32
C VAL A 29 -8.03 -7.44 6.77
N THR A 30 -8.34 -8.33 7.72
CA THR A 30 -8.20 -8.03 9.15
C THR A 30 -6.76 -8.29 9.60
N LEU A 31 -6.09 -7.28 10.14
CA LEU A 31 -4.64 -7.33 10.42
C LEU A 31 -4.24 -8.34 11.50
N ARG A 32 -5.12 -8.63 12.47
CA ARG A 32 -4.91 -9.72 13.46
C ARG A 32 -4.68 -11.08 12.80
N ALA A 33 -5.25 -11.32 11.62
CA ALA A 33 -5.04 -12.54 10.88
C ALA A 33 -3.64 -12.62 10.27
N VAL A 34 -2.99 -11.48 10.02
CA VAL A 34 -1.68 -11.40 9.37
C VAL A 34 -0.53 -11.35 10.37
N GLU A 35 -0.67 -10.66 11.50
CA GLU A 35 0.40 -10.57 12.49
C GLU A 35 0.75 -11.92 13.11
N SER A 36 -0.28 -12.75 13.34
CA SER A 36 -0.14 -14.08 13.95
C SER A 36 0.14 -15.19 12.93
N SER A 37 0.02 -14.91 11.62
CA SER A 37 0.46 -15.85 10.62
C SER A 37 1.96 -15.63 10.37
N GLY A 38 2.78 -16.58 10.83
CA GLY A 38 4.11 -16.80 10.24
C GLY A 38 4.00 -17.49 8.88
N GLY A 39 2.88 -17.29 8.17
CA GLY A 39 2.52 -18.01 6.97
C GLY A 39 3.13 -17.38 5.73
N ASP A 40 3.52 -18.21 4.79
CA ASP A 40 4.14 -17.78 3.54
C ASP A 40 3.17 -16.91 2.72
N MET A 41 3.68 -15.78 2.22
CA MET A 41 3.01 -14.96 1.22
C MET A 41 3.43 -15.44 -0.18
N THR A 42 2.49 -15.43 -1.13
CA THR A 42 2.76 -15.75 -2.53
C THR A 42 2.13 -14.71 -3.44
N SER A 43 2.85 -14.35 -4.50
CA SER A 43 2.48 -13.29 -5.43
C SER A 43 3.34 -13.40 -6.71
N ASN A 44 2.78 -13.04 -7.87
CA ASN A 44 3.54 -12.74 -9.08
C ASN A 44 3.53 -11.23 -9.40
N ALA A 45 3.21 -10.39 -8.41
CA ALA A 45 3.27 -8.95 -8.55
C ALA A 45 4.71 -8.49 -8.79
N GLU A 46 4.86 -7.38 -9.51
CA GLU A 46 6.16 -6.74 -9.75
C GLU A 46 6.45 -5.66 -8.70
N TYR A 47 5.42 -5.16 -8.01
CA TYR A 47 5.54 -4.12 -7.00
C TYR A 47 4.33 -4.06 -6.06
N ILE A 48 4.54 -3.44 -4.91
CA ILE A 48 3.49 -3.04 -3.97
C ILE A 48 3.24 -1.55 -4.17
N ILE A 49 1.99 -1.12 -4.26
CA ILE A 49 1.61 0.29 -4.39
C ILE A 49 0.71 0.73 -3.24
N LEU A 50 1.17 1.74 -2.52
CA LEU A 50 0.43 2.40 -1.46
C LEU A 50 -0.40 3.53 -2.08
N VAL A 51 -1.70 3.53 -1.80
CA VAL A 51 -2.62 4.55 -2.30
C VAL A 51 -3.36 5.18 -1.12
N VAL A 52 -3.32 6.51 -1.04
CA VAL A 52 -4.13 7.28 -0.09
C VAL A 52 -5.46 7.60 -0.78
N ASP A 53 -6.56 7.13 -0.18
CA ASP A 53 -7.93 7.19 -0.72
C ASP A 53 -8.20 6.24 -1.93
N ARG A 54 -9.42 5.71 -2.03
CA ARG A 54 -9.85 4.77 -3.10
C ARG A 54 -10.19 5.46 -4.42
N ARG A 55 -9.85 6.75 -4.58
CA ARG A 55 -10.26 7.55 -5.74
C ARG A 55 -9.36 7.39 -6.96
N ASP A 56 -8.12 6.94 -6.75
CA ASP A 56 -7.19 6.76 -7.85
C ASP A 56 -7.37 5.36 -8.45
N GLU A 57 -7.94 5.30 -9.65
CA GLU A 57 -7.92 4.11 -10.48
C GLU A 57 -6.47 3.80 -10.84
N VAL A 58 -5.86 2.87 -10.11
CA VAL A 58 -4.52 2.36 -10.44
C VAL A 58 -4.65 1.44 -11.65
N ASP A 59 -3.95 1.78 -12.74
CA ASP A 59 -3.84 0.90 -13.90
C ASP A 59 -3.23 -0.44 -13.50
N ARG A 60 -3.94 -1.54 -13.81
CA ARG A 60 -3.54 -2.92 -13.51
C ARG A 60 -2.86 -3.62 -14.67
N ARG A 61 -2.40 -2.87 -15.67
CA ARG A 61 -1.65 -3.42 -16.80
C ARG A 61 -0.42 -4.22 -16.36
N PHE A 62 0.20 -3.85 -15.24
CA PHE A 62 1.29 -4.61 -14.61
C PHE A 62 0.79 -5.29 -13.33
N PRO A 63 1.14 -6.56 -13.09
CA PRO A 63 0.80 -7.27 -11.86
C PRO A 63 1.29 -6.49 -10.64
N CYS A 64 0.39 -6.11 -9.75
CA CYS A 64 0.73 -5.33 -8.56
C CYS A 64 -0.14 -5.73 -7.36
N ILE A 65 0.34 -5.39 -6.17
CA ILE A 65 -0.42 -5.44 -4.93
C ILE A 65 -0.76 -4.01 -4.54
N ILE A 66 -2.04 -3.69 -4.43
CA ILE A 66 -2.52 -2.37 -4.04
C ILE A 66 -2.92 -2.41 -2.57
N VAL A 67 -2.31 -1.55 -1.76
CA VAL A 67 -2.67 -1.36 -0.36
C VAL A 67 -3.29 0.03 -0.22
N TYR A 68 -4.59 0.06 0.04
CA TYR A 68 -5.28 1.32 0.27
C TYR A 68 -5.15 1.71 1.72
N THR A 69 -4.45 2.81 1.93
CA THR A 69 -4.34 3.45 3.24
C THR A 69 -5.50 4.43 3.39
N PRO A 70 -6.16 4.46 4.55
CA PRO A 70 -7.16 5.50 4.83
C PRO A 70 -6.49 6.88 4.82
N ASP A 71 -7.28 7.94 4.65
CA ASP A 71 -6.81 9.33 4.77
C ASP A 71 -6.26 9.69 6.16
N THR A 72 -6.43 8.79 7.13
CA THR A 72 -5.87 8.89 8.48
C THR A 72 -4.46 8.30 8.56
N VAL A 73 -3.75 8.64 9.64
CA VAL A 73 -2.43 8.08 9.93
C VAL A 73 -2.48 6.55 9.87
N PRO A 74 -1.62 5.89 9.07
CA PRO A 74 -1.57 4.43 9.01
C PRO A 74 -1.13 3.84 10.35
N GLU A 75 -1.72 2.70 10.71
CA GLU A 75 -1.42 2.00 11.95
C GLU A 75 -0.15 1.14 11.83
N GLU A 76 0.46 0.83 12.98
CA GLU A 76 1.67 0.00 13.07
C GLU A 76 1.50 -1.36 12.41
N ASP A 77 0.34 -2.01 12.58
CA ASP A 77 -0.01 -3.29 11.96
C ASP A 77 0.01 -3.20 10.42
N THR A 78 -0.46 -2.08 9.85
CA THR A 78 -0.49 -1.87 8.40
C THR A 78 0.91 -1.67 7.85
N ILE A 79 1.73 -0.90 8.57
CA ILE A 79 3.14 -0.68 8.24
C ILE A 79 3.92 -2.00 8.30
N SER A 80 3.69 -2.79 9.34
CA SER A 80 4.33 -4.10 9.54
C SER A 80 3.93 -5.10 8.47
N LEU A 81 2.66 -5.11 8.06
CA LEU A 81 2.17 -5.92 6.96
C LEU A 81 2.88 -5.57 5.63
N VAL A 82 2.94 -4.30 5.26
CA VAL A 82 3.61 -3.85 4.03
C VAL A 82 5.10 -4.19 4.06
N ARG A 83 5.75 -3.99 5.21
CA ARG A 83 7.14 -4.38 5.41
C ARG A 83 7.34 -5.88 5.20
N ARG A 84 6.48 -6.73 5.76
CA ARG A 84 6.53 -8.17 5.55
C ARG A 84 6.34 -8.56 4.09
N MET A 85 5.36 -7.96 3.40
CA MET A 85 5.18 -8.19 1.97
C MET A 85 6.46 -7.85 1.18
N LYS A 86 7.07 -6.68 1.45
CA LYS A 86 8.34 -6.27 0.85
C LYS A 86 9.45 -7.31 1.11
N GLU A 87 9.62 -7.72 2.37
CA GLU A 87 10.72 -8.61 2.77
C GLU A 87 10.54 -10.06 2.29
N GLN A 88 9.32 -10.59 2.32
CA GLN A 88 9.06 -11.98 1.92
C GLN A 88 8.92 -12.15 0.40
N LEU A 89 8.33 -11.18 -0.28
CA LEU A 89 8.11 -11.25 -1.74
C LEU A 89 9.25 -10.58 -2.53
N ASP A 90 10.19 -9.92 -1.85
CA ASP A 90 11.27 -9.13 -2.45
C ASP A 90 10.76 -8.07 -3.44
N LEU A 91 9.65 -7.41 -3.09
CA LEU A 91 8.99 -6.44 -3.96
C LEU A 91 9.30 -4.99 -3.59
N PRO A 92 9.52 -4.10 -4.57
CA PRO A 92 9.63 -2.68 -4.32
C PRO A 92 8.29 -2.08 -3.85
N VAL A 93 8.37 -1.07 -2.98
CA VAL A 93 7.19 -0.34 -2.49
C VAL A 93 7.13 1.03 -3.17
N LEU A 94 6.01 1.29 -3.84
CA LEU A 94 5.70 2.52 -4.55
C LEU A 94 4.56 3.24 -3.82
N ALA A 95 4.47 4.56 -3.96
CA ALA A 95 3.41 5.34 -3.32
C ALA A 95 2.80 6.39 -4.25
N ILE A 96 1.47 6.44 -4.28
CA ILE A 96 0.68 7.45 -4.98
C ILE A 96 -0.16 8.20 -3.96
N ALA A 97 0.06 9.51 -3.87
CA ALA A 97 -0.83 10.43 -3.17
C ALA A 97 -0.65 11.86 -3.70
N ASP A 98 -1.49 12.77 -3.22
CA ASP A 98 -1.33 14.20 -3.43
C ASP A 98 -0.07 14.75 -2.73
N SER A 99 0.32 15.97 -3.09
CA SER A 99 1.49 16.64 -2.52
C SER A 99 1.20 17.31 -1.16
N SER A 100 0.09 16.98 -0.49
CA SER A 100 -0.26 17.62 0.77
C SER A 100 0.71 17.20 1.89
N PRO A 101 0.98 18.05 2.89
CA PRO A 101 1.78 17.66 4.05
C PRO A 101 1.24 16.43 4.80
N ARG A 102 -0.08 16.16 4.70
CA ARG A 102 -0.71 14.98 5.28
C ARG A 102 -0.28 13.70 4.56
N SER A 103 -0.38 13.67 3.24
CA SER A 103 0.05 12.52 2.42
C SER A 103 1.53 12.23 2.59
N VAL A 104 2.35 13.28 2.60
CA VAL A 104 3.79 13.16 2.90
C VAL A 104 4.02 12.57 4.30
N LYS A 105 3.28 13.03 5.31
CA LYS A 105 3.37 12.46 6.67
C LYS A 105 2.95 10.98 6.70
N ASN A 106 1.86 10.60 6.03
CA ASN A 106 1.39 9.22 5.99
C ASN A 106 2.46 8.27 5.44
N PHE A 107 3.08 8.59 4.31
CA PHE A 107 4.13 7.73 3.75
C PHE A 107 5.46 7.78 4.52
N SER A 108 5.77 8.88 5.20
CA SER A 108 6.97 8.96 6.04
C SER A 108 7.00 7.91 7.16
N LEU A 109 5.82 7.45 7.61
CA LEU A 109 5.71 6.40 8.64
C LEU A 109 6.08 5.02 8.11
N PHE A 110 5.74 4.71 6.86
CA PHE A 110 6.21 3.47 6.23
C PHE A 110 7.72 3.49 6.01
N VAL A 111 8.30 4.65 5.66
CA VAL A 111 9.75 4.83 5.58
C VAL A 111 10.41 4.61 6.94
N ALA A 112 9.87 5.22 7.99
CA ALA A 112 10.32 4.99 9.37
C ALA A 112 10.18 3.51 9.80
N GLY A 113 9.17 2.81 9.26
CA GLY A 113 8.95 1.38 9.44
C GLY A 113 9.89 0.47 8.63
N GLY A 114 10.80 1.02 7.82
CA GLY A 114 11.77 0.25 7.03
C GLY A 114 11.36 -0.05 5.58
N CYS A 115 10.27 0.54 5.09
CA CYS A 115 9.89 0.47 3.69
C CYS A 115 10.64 1.55 2.90
N ASP A 116 11.51 1.17 1.97
CA ASP A 116 12.11 2.14 1.05
C ASP A 116 11.09 2.46 -0.04
N ILE A 117 10.40 3.59 0.09
CA ILE A 117 9.28 3.97 -0.77
C ILE A 117 9.74 4.86 -1.91
N LYS A 118 9.34 4.49 -3.13
CA LYS A 118 9.44 5.37 -4.30
C LYS A 118 8.13 6.10 -4.54
N TRP A 119 8.16 7.42 -4.39
CA TRP A 119 7.01 8.28 -4.62
C TRP A 119 6.76 8.44 -6.14
N LEU A 120 5.59 8.02 -6.61
CA LEU A 120 5.13 8.15 -8.01
C LEU A 120 4.12 9.27 -8.22
N GLY A 121 3.49 9.77 -7.15
CA GLY A 121 2.55 10.89 -7.22
C GLY A 121 3.21 12.24 -7.52
N LEU A 122 2.43 13.32 -7.44
CA LEU A 122 2.96 14.68 -7.56
C LEU A 122 3.83 15.00 -6.35
N ARG A 123 5.12 15.26 -6.56
CA ARG A 123 5.97 15.79 -5.50
C ARG A 123 5.65 17.27 -5.30
N PRO A 124 5.86 17.84 -4.11
CA PRO A 124 5.72 19.29 -3.91
C PRO A 124 6.51 20.13 -4.93
N SER A 125 7.68 19.66 -5.37
CA SER A 125 8.46 20.30 -6.44
C SER A 125 7.76 20.29 -7.80
N ASP A 126 6.99 19.24 -8.10
CA ASP A 126 6.30 19.08 -9.37
C ASP A 126 5.12 20.07 -9.48
N VAL A 127 4.43 20.36 -8.36
CA VAL A 127 3.37 21.40 -8.30
C VAL A 127 3.91 22.77 -8.70
N VAL A 128 5.11 23.12 -8.21
CA VAL A 128 5.79 24.38 -8.56
C VAL A 128 6.20 24.38 -10.03
N ALA A 129 6.83 23.30 -10.51
CA ALA A 129 7.31 23.18 -11.89
C ALA A 129 6.15 23.25 -12.91
N LEU A 130 5.02 22.63 -12.58
CA LEU A 130 3.83 22.58 -13.43
C LEU A 130 2.96 23.85 -13.33
N LYS A 131 3.36 24.85 -12.54
CA LYS A 131 2.60 26.08 -12.26
C LYS A 131 1.15 25.78 -11.87
N MET A 132 0.95 24.73 -11.08
CA MET A 132 -0.35 24.38 -10.55
C MET A 132 -0.71 25.39 -9.46
N HIS A 133 -1.51 26.40 -9.84
CA HIS A 133 -2.05 27.37 -8.90
C HIS A 133 -3.29 26.79 -8.22
N PRO A 134 -3.46 26.97 -6.90
CA PRO A 134 -4.72 26.65 -6.25
C PRO A 134 -5.82 27.46 -6.94
N ARG A 135 -6.88 26.78 -7.41
CA ARG A 135 -8.06 27.48 -7.91
C ARG A 135 -8.72 28.16 -6.71
N SER A 136 -8.60 29.49 -6.66
CA SER A 136 -9.30 30.37 -5.72
C SER A 136 -10.81 30.29 -5.92
#